data_AF-A0A497C1E4-F1
#
_entry.id   AF-A0A497C1E4-F1
#
_cell.length_a   1.000
_cell.length_b   1.000
_cell.length_c   1.000
_cell.angle_alpha   90.00
_cell.angle_beta   90.00
_cell.angle_gamma   90.00
#
_symmetry.space_group_name_H-M   'P 1'
#
loop_
_entity.id
_entity.type
_entity.pdbx_description
1 polymer ?
#
loop_
_entity_poly.entity_id
_entity_poly.type
_entity_poly.pdbx_seq_one_letter_code
_entity_poly.pdbx_strand_id
1 'polypeptide(L)'
;MKSKKNRVFSTQTRNNILLDMPMLISGLVAVLTGIYFLFLPVSGFQGGRNPFYGVAIFFERHTWGDIHTWSSVIILALAALHIPVHWSWITRMTRSGARAILGKNKINKFSWFNLIINILTGLSGLICGLSGLYFLFEPVLVPAGGAGWIFTPLAWDVIHTWSGVVVTAAAILHLAIHWRWVVKVLSKYGGAFLENISATRKERLPDPVRVPVEKGS
;
A
#
# COMPACT_ATOMS: atom_id res chain seq x y z
N MET A 1 29.26 26.21 -11.59
CA MET A 1 28.61 25.10 -12.31
C MET A 1 27.91 24.17 -11.31
N LYS A 2 26.57 24.13 -11.27
CA LYS A 2 25.86 23.14 -10.44
C LYS A 2 26.11 21.74 -11.02
N SER A 3 26.80 20.89 -10.26
CA SER A 3 26.96 19.47 -10.58
C SER A 3 25.59 18.87 -10.89
N LYS A 4 25.40 18.42 -12.14
CA LYS A 4 24.19 17.76 -12.60
C LYS A 4 24.19 16.37 -11.97
N LYS A 5 23.64 16.25 -10.75
CA LYS A 5 23.46 14.95 -10.08
C LYS A 5 22.72 14.03 -11.05
N ASN A 6 23.41 13.01 -11.56
CA ASN A 6 22.80 12.00 -12.42
C ASN A 6 21.72 11.29 -11.60
N ARG A 7 20.45 11.55 -11.94
CA ARG A 7 19.33 10.90 -11.26
C ARG A 7 19.21 9.49 -11.83
N VAL A 8 19.23 8.50 -10.96
CA VAL A 8 19.02 7.08 -11.30
C VAL A 8 17.67 6.86 -11.99
N PHE A 9 16.69 7.71 -11.69
CA PHE A 9 15.32 7.63 -12.23
C PHE A 9 14.79 8.97 -12.70
N SER A 10 13.75 8.90 -13.54
CA SER A 10 12.88 10.04 -13.81
C SER A 10 12.19 10.49 -12.52
N THR A 11 11.82 11.78 -12.47
CA THR A 11 11.07 12.35 -11.34
C THR A 11 9.76 11.58 -11.10
N GLN A 12 9.10 11.13 -12.17
CA GLN A 12 7.86 10.36 -12.09
C GLN A 12 8.06 9.02 -11.39
N THR A 13 9.04 8.22 -11.81
CA THR A 13 9.30 6.92 -11.19
C THR A 13 9.67 7.06 -9.71
N ARG A 14 10.47 8.07 -9.36
CA ARG A 14 10.78 8.37 -7.96
C ARG A 14 9.52 8.70 -7.15
N ASN A 15 8.66 9.57 -7.66
CA ASN A 15 7.44 9.98 -6.97
C ASN A 15 6.48 8.80 -6.77
N ASN A 16 6.33 7.93 -7.78
CA ASN A 16 5.53 6.72 -7.65
C ASN A 16 6.07 5.84 -6.52
N ILE A 17 7.39 5.59 -6.48
CA ILE A 17 7.98 4.73 -5.44
C ILE A 17 7.85 5.33 -4.04
N LEU A 18 8.09 6.64 -3.91
CA LEU A 18 7.96 7.34 -2.63
C LEU A 18 6.55 7.27 -2.05
N LEU A 19 5.55 7.09 -2.91
CA LEU A 19 4.15 7.05 -2.51
C LEU A 19 3.64 5.61 -2.38
N ASP A 20 3.94 4.76 -3.36
CA ASP A 20 3.43 3.40 -3.44
C ASP A 20 4.09 2.46 -2.42
N MET A 21 5.38 2.64 -2.09
CA MET A 21 6.07 1.74 -1.15
C MET A 21 5.57 1.92 0.29
N PRO A 22 5.45 3.14 0.85
CA PRO A 22 4.86 3.32 2.18
C PRO A 22 3.39 2.91 2.22
N MET A 23 2.64 3.11 1.13
CA MET A 23 1.25 2.69 1.02
C MET A 23 1.13 1.16 1.03
N LEU A 24 2.02 0.44 0.33
CA LEU A 24 2.09 -1.02 0.36
C LEU A 24 2.42 -1.54 1.76
N ILE A 25 3.43 -0.98 2.42
CA ILE A 25 3.83 -1.40 3.77
C ILE A 25 2.69 -1.19 4.77
N SER A 26 2.07 -0.01 4.75
CA SER A 26 0.95 0.30 5.62
C SER A 26 -0.25 -0.60 5.32
N GLY A 27 -0.52 -0.87 4.04
CA GLY A 27 -1.52 -1.83 3.58
C GLY A 27 -1.29 -3.23 4.11
N LEU A 28 -0.06 -3.74 4.07
CA LEU A 28 0.29 -5.05 4.63
C LEU A 28 0.01 -5.11 6.14
N VAL A 29 0.37 -4.05 6.88
CA VAL A 29 0.08 -3.97 8.32
C VAL A 29 -1.43 -3.94 8.59
N ALA A 30 -2.19 -3.13 7.84
CA ALA A 30 -3.65 -3.07 7.97
C ALA A 30 -4.33 -4.40 7.64
N VAL A 31 -3.87 -5.11 6.60
CA VAL A 31 -4.38 -6.44 6.23
C VAL A 31 -4.08 -7.47 7.32
N LEU A 32 -2.85 -7.51 7.83
CA LEU A 32 -2.48 -8.48 8.88
C LEU A 32 -3.28 -8.26 10.17
N THR A 33 -3.44 -7.00 10.57
CA THR A 33 -4.26 -6.63 11.73
C THR A 33 -5.76 -6.86 11.48
N GLY A 34 -6.25 -6.66 10.25
CA GLY A 34 -7.63 -6.99 9.87
C GLY A 34 -7.91 -8.49 9.90
N ILE A 35 -6.98 -9.31 9.39
CA ILE A 35 -7.05 -10.78 9.49
C ILE A 35 -7.09 -11.21 10.95
N TYR A 36 -6.26 -10.59 11.81
CA TYR A 36 -6.31 -10.83 13.26
C TYR A 36 -7.73 -10.59 13.81
N PHE A 37 -8.40 -9.49 13.46
CA PHE A 37 -9.76 -9.21 13.93
C PHE A 37 -10.84 -10.13 13.33
N LEU A 38 -10.64 -10.64 12.12
CA LEU A 38 -11.59 -11.57 11.49
C LEU A 38 -11.60 -12.95 12.17
N PHE A 39 -10.43 -13.45 12.57
CA PHE A 39 -10.28 -14.82 13.08
C PHE A 39 -10.12 -14.93 14.59
N LEU A 40 -9.72 -13.86 15.28
CA LEU A 40 -9.62 -13.81 16.73
C LEU A 40 -10.70 -12.88 17.29
N PRO A 41 -11.91 -13.41 17.53
CA PRO A 41 -13.05 -12.60 17.90
C PRO A 41 -13.10 -12.30 19.40
N VAL A 42 -13.46 -11.03 19.66
CA VAL A 42 -14.10 -10.44 20.85
C VAL A 42 -13.36 -10.46 22.19
N SER A 43 -13.18 -9.25 22.72
CA SER A 43 -13.16 -8.97 24.15
C SER A 43 -14.50 -9.36 24.78
N GLY A 44 -14.47 -10.21 25.80
CA GLY A 44 -15.61 -10.51 26.65
C GLY A 44 -15.91 -12.00 26.79
N PHE A 45 -16.16 -12.44 28.01
CA PHE A 45 -16.56 -13.81 28.31
C PHE A 45 -18.01 -14.00 27.85
N GLN A 46 -18.23 -14.66 26.72
CA GLN A 46 -19.55 -14.98 26.19
C GLN A 46 -20.18 -16.20 26.90
N GLY A 47 -20.14 -16.21 28.24
CA GLY A 47 -20.65 -17.35 29.03
C GLY A 47 -19.99 -18.68 28.67
N GLY A 48 -18.69 -18.69 28.34
CA GLY A 48 -17.95 -19.89 27.93
C GLY A 48 -18.08 -20.28 26.44
N ARG A 49 -18.86 -19.54 25.64
CA ARG A 49 -19.08 -19.82 24.21
C ARG A 49 -18.02 -19.20 23.28
N ASN A 50 -17.06 -18.47 23.85
CA ASN A 50 -15.90 -17.93 23.13
C ASN A 50 -14.64 -18.71 23.55
N PRO A 51 -14.25 -19.77 22.82
CA PRO A 51 -13.06 -20.57 23.14
C PRO A 51 -11.75 -19.78 22.97
N PHE A 52 -11.78 -18.63 22.28
CA PHE A 52 -10.63 -17.75 22.08
C PHE A 52 -10.62 -16.54 23.01
N TYR A 53 -11.50 -16.51 24.03
CA TYR A 53 -11.53 -15.45 25.01
C TYR A 53 -10.19 -15.32 25.75
N GLY A 54 -9.63 -14.10 25.77
CA GLY A 54 -8.37 -13.80 26.46
C GLY A 54 -7.11 -14.24 25.71
N VAL A 55 -7.22 -14.85 24.52
CA VAL A 55 -6.06 -15.19 23.70
C VAL A 55 -5.43 -13.89 23.19
N ALA A 56 -4.19 -13.64 23.60
CA ALA A 56 -3.37 -12.54 23.11
C ALA A 56 -2.19 -13.11 22.33
N ILE A 57 -1.99 -12.62 21.10
CA ILE A 57 -0.84 -12.98 20.27
C ILE A 57 0.00 -11.71 20.08
N PHE A 58 1.25 -11.73 20.57
CA PHE A 58 2.22 -10.63 20.61
C PHE A 58 1.81 -9.39 21.43
N PHE A 59 0.62 -8.85 21.20
CA PHE A 59 0.10 -7.65 21.86
C PHE A 59 -1.35 -7.84 22.33
N GLU A 60 -1.78 -6.94 23.21
CA GLU A 60 -3.17 -6.82 23.61
C GLU A 60 -4.04 -6.36 22.42
N ARG A 61 -5.34 -6.68 22.48
CA ARG A 61 -6.30 -6.31 21.42
C ARG A 61 -6.35 -4.80 21.17
N HIS A 62 -6.18 -3.99 22.22
CA HIS A 62 -6.13 -2.53 22.09
C HIS A 62 -4.96 -2.10 21.22
N THR A 63 -3.76 -2.60 21.50
CA THR A 63 -2.55 -2.31 20.71
C THR A 63 -2.70 -2.75 19.26
N TRP A 64 -3.29 -3.91 19.01
CA TRP A 64 -3.66 -4.32 17.64
C TRP A 64 -4.61 -3.33 16.98
N GLY A 65 -5.56 -2.77 17.74
CA GLY A 65 -6.50 -1.74 17.28
C GLY A 65 -5.80 -0.44 16.92
N ASP A 66 -4.84 -0.01 17.75
CA ASP A 66 -4.02 1.18 17.47
C ASP A 66 -3.20 0.99 16.18
N ILE A 67 -2.53 -0.16 16.04
CA ILE A 67 -1.73 -0.49 14.85
C ILE A 67 -2.62 -0.49 13.60
N HIS A 68 -3.80 -1.12 13.65
CA HIS A 68 -4.75 -1.14 12.53
C HIS A 68 -5.21 0.28 12.16
N THR A 69 -5.60 1.07 13.17
CA THR A 69 -6.11 2.43 12.98
C THR A 69 -5.05 3.33 12.38
N TRP A 70 -3.85 3.39 12.97
CA TRP A 70 -2.80 4.29 12.50
C TRP A 70 -2.21 3.88 11.15
N SER A 71 -2.06 2.57 10.89
CA SER A 71 -1.68 2.11 9.54
C SER A 71 -2.73 2.49 8.51
N SER A 72 -4.02 2.40 8.85
CA SER A 72 -5.12 2.80 7.97
C SER A 72 -5.16 4.31 7.72
N VAL A 73 -4.93 5.13 8.75
CA VAL A 73 -4.82 6.60 8.60
C VAL A 73 -3.70 6.97 7.63
N ILE A 74 -2.54 6.29 7.70
CA ILE A 74 -1.45 6.48 6.75
C ILE A 74 -1.88 6.10 5.32
N ILE A 75 -2.58 4.96 5.15
CA ILE A 75 -3.11 4.56 3.84
C ILE A 75 -4.05 5.63 3.29
N LEU A 76 -4.97 6.16 4.09
CA LEU A 76 -5.91 7.19 3.65
C LEU A 76 -5.18 8.47 3.20
N ALA A 77 -4.20 8.93 4.00
CA ALA A 77 -3.40 10.10 3.66
C ALA A 77 -2.60 9.89 2.36
N LEU A 78 -1.96 8.73 2.21
CA LEU A 78 -1.20 8.40 1.00
C LEU A 78 -2.10 8.20 -0.22
N ALA A 79 -3.28 7.60 -0.07
CA ALA A 79 -4.26 7.44 -1.14
C ALA A 79 -4.78 8.80 -1.64
N ALA A 80 -5.02 9.75 -0.73
CA ALA A 80 -5.38 11.13 -1.09
C ALA A 80 -4.29 11.83 -1.92
N LEU A 81 -3.01 11.50 -1.69
CA LEU A 81 -1.89 11.97 -2.50
C LEU A 81 -1.69 11.14 -3.79
N HIS A 82 -2.04 9.85 -3.76
CA HIS A 82 -1.90 8.93 -4.89
C HIS A 82 -2.77 9.38 -6.07
N ILE A 83 -4.03 9.75 -5.79
CA ILE A 83 -5.02 10.09 -6.81
C ILE A 83 -4.55 11.25 -7.71
N PRO A 84 -4.11 12.42 -7.18
CA PRO A 84 -3.57 13.50 -8.01
C PRO A 84 -2.33 13.09 -8.82
N VAL A 85 -1.40 12.33 -8.23
CA VAL A 85 -0.18 11.88 -8.92
C VAL A 85 -0.53 11.01 -10.13
N HIS A 86 -1.58 10.20 -10.02
CA HIS A 86 -2.03 9.29 -11.08
C HIS A 86 -3.17 9.85 -11.95
N TRP A 87 -3.60 11.10 -11.75
CA TRP A 87 -4.78 11.68 -12.41
C TRP A 87 -4.77 11.57 -13.94
N SER A 88 -3.63 11.85 -14.57
CA SER A 88 -3.49 11.76 -16.04
C SER A 88 -3.66 10.32 -16.55
N TRP A 89 -3.25 9.32 -15.78
CA TRP A 89 -3.47 7.92 -16.10
C TRP A 89 -4.94 7.53 -15.89
N ILE A 90 -5.54 7.95 -14.77
CA ILE A 90 -6.95 7.69 -14.44
C ILE A 90 -7.85 8.21 -15.58
N THR A 91 -7.71 9.49 -15.94
CA THR A 91 -8.52 10.11 -17.01
C THR A 91 -8.37 9.42 -18.36
N ARG A 92 -7.14 9.03 -18.74
CA ARG A 92 -6.89 8.26 -19.98
C ARG A 92 -7.53 6.88 -19.92
N MET A 93 -7.42 6.19 -18.79
CA MET A 93 -7.97 4.86 -18.59
C MET A 93 -9.50 4.89 -18.61
N THR A 94 -10.12 5.82 -17.88
CA THR A 94 -11.58 6.02 -17.87
C THR A 94 -12.11 6.32 -19.28
N ARG A 95 -11.43 7.21 -20.03
CA ARG A 95 -11.81 7.50 -21.43
C ARG A 95 -11.66 6.28 -22.34
N SER A 96 -10.59 5.51 -22.17
CA SER A 96 -10.35 4.28 -22.94
C SER A 96 -11.42 3.22 -22.64
N GLY A 97 -11.72 2.98 -21.37
CA GLY A 97 -12.75 2.06 -20.91
C GLY A 97 -14.14 2.47 -21.41
N ALA A 98 -14.50 3.75 -21.29
CA ALA A 98 -15.77 4.24 -21.81
C ALA A 98 -15.92 4.02 -23.33
N ARG A 99 -14.86 4.27 -24.11
CA ARG A 99 -14.85 3.99 -25.55
C ARG A 99 -14.96 2.49 -25.86
N ALA A 100 -14.37 1.63 -25.02
CA ALA A 100 -14.48 0.19 -25.18
C ALA A 100 -15.91 -0.31 -24.89
N ILE A 101 -16.54 0.19 -23.82
CA ILE A 101 -17.94 -0.13 -23.47
C ILE A 101 -18.89 0.32 -24.57
N LEU A 102 -18.66 1.51 -25.14
CA LEU A 102 -19.46 2.05 -26.25
C LEU A 102 -19.17 1.38 -27.61
N GLY A 103 -18.35 0.32 -27.66
CA GLY A 103 -18.02 -0.40 -28.89
C GLY A 103 -17.12 0.37 -29.87
N LYS A 104 -16.61 1.55 -29.48
CA LYS A 104 -15.78 2.41 -30.33
C LYS A 104 -14.35 1.90 -30.48
N ASN A 105 -13.86 1.13 -29.50
CA ASN A 105 -12.51 0.55 -29.50
C ASN A 105 -12.55 -0.91 -29.05
N LYS A 106 -11.81 -1.80 -29.73
CA LYS A 106 -11.53 -3.14 -29.21
C LYS A 106 -10.34 -3.07 -28.25
N ILE A 107 -10.53 -3.55 -27.02
CA ILE A 107 -9.41 -3.74 -26.08
C ILE A 107 -9.19 -5.23 -25.86
N ASN A 108 -7.94 -5.63 -25.68
CA ASN A 108 -7.61 -7.04 -25.48
C ASN A 108 -8.09 -7.53 -24.09
N LYS A 109 -8.24 -8.85 -23.94
CA LYS A 109 -8.75 -9.47 -22.70
C LYS A 109 -7.90 -9.13 -21.47
N PHE A 110 -6.57 -9.05 -21.63
CA PHE A 110 -5.65 -8.73 -20.54
C PHE A 110 -5.79 -7.29 -20.04
N SER A 111 -5.97 -6.33 -20.95
CA SER A 111 -6.24 -4.93 -20.62
C SER A 111 -7.59 -4.77 -19.94
N TRP A 112 -8.60 -5.52 -20.38
CA TRP A 112 -9.89 -5.60 -19.69
C TRP A 112 -9.75 -6.11 -18.26
N PHE A 113 -9.02 -7.22 -18.08
CA PHE A 113 -8.77 -7.79 -16.76
C PHE A 113 -8.02 -6.81 -15.85
N ASN A 114 -6.96 -6.17 -16.33
CA ASN A 114 -6.24 -5.14 -15.58
C ASN A 114 -7.14 -3.97 -15.19
N LEU A 115 -7.99 -3.50 -16.12
CA LEU A 115 -8.95 -2.44 -15.83
C LEU A 115 -9.93 -2.83 -14.70
N ILE A 116 -10.47 -4.05 -14.74
CA ILE A 116 -11.36 -4.56 -13.70
C ILE A 116 -10.65 -4.59 -12.34
N ILE A 117 -9.43 -5.12 -12.29
CA ILE A 117 -8.64 -5.17 -11.04
C ILE A 117 -8.34 -3.77 -10.49
N ASN A 118 -8.04 -2.79 -11.35
CA ASN A 118 -7.85 -1.40 -10.92
C ASN A 118 -9.14 -0.78 -10.37
N ILE A 119 -10.28 -1.02 -11.02
CA ILE A 119 -11.59 -0.54 -10.54
C ILE A 119 -11.92 -1.18 -9.20
N LEU A 120 -11.73 -2.50 -9.07
CA LEU A 120 -11.96 -3.20 -7.81
C LEU A 120 -11.08 -2.63 -6.71
N THR A 121 -9.77 -2.49 -6.95
CA THR A 121 -8.82 -1.92 -5.98
C THR A 121 -9.24 -0.51 -5.54
N GLY A 122 -9.55 0.37 -6.49
CA GLY A 122 -9.93 1.75 -6.20
C GLY A 122 -11.28 1.87 -5.49
N LEU A 123 -12.31 1.20 -5.97
CA LEU A 123 -13.67 1.32 -5.42
C LEU A 123 -13.80 0.64 -4.06
N SER A 124 -13.30 -0.59 -3.92
CA SER A 124 -13.34 -1.29 -2.64
C SER A 124 -12.45 -0.61 -1.60
N GLY A 125 -11.27 -0.10 -1.99
CA GLY A 125 -10.41 0.69 -1.12
C GLY A 125 -11.07 1.99 -0.65
N LEU A 126 -11.81 2.67 -1.54
CA LEU A 126 -12.58 3.86 -1.17
C LEU A 126 -13.69 3.52 -0.17
N ILE A 127 -14.47 2.47 -0.42
CA ILE A 127 -15.57 2.05 0.48
C ILE A 127 -15.01 1.62 1.84
N CYS A 128 -13.91 0.85 1.85
CA CYS A 128 -13.22 0.41 3.06
C CYS A 128 -12.66 1.62 3.84
N GLY A 129 -12.04 2.58 3.16
CA GLY A 129 -11.51 3.78 3.78
C GLY A 129 -12.60 4.67 4.37
N LEU A 130 -13.71 4.89 3.65
CA LEU A 130 -14.83 5.70 4.13
C LEU A 130 -15.55 5.07 5.33
N SER A 131 -15.76 3.76 5.30
CA SER A 131 -16.29 3.02 6.46
C SER A 131 -15.31 2.99 7.64
N GLY A 132 -13.99 2.97 7.38
CA GLY A 132 -12.97 3.14 8.41
C GLY A 132 -13.00 4.53 9.06
N LEU A 133 -13.22 5.58 8.26
CA LEU A 133 -13.44 6.94 8.79
C LEU A 133 -14.69 7.02 9.66
N TYR A 134 -15.76 6.32 9.29
CA TYR A 134 -16.94 6.21 10.15
C TYR A 134 -16.54 5.68 11.55
N PHE A 135 -15.80 4.57 11.64
CA PHE A 135 -15.36 4.03 12.93
C PHE A 135 -14.39 4.93 13.69
N LEU A 136 -13.52 5.64 12.97
CA LEU A 136 -12.59 6.59 13.58
C LEU A 136 -13.32 7.75 14.28
N PHE A 137 -14.45 8.19 13.73
CA PHE A 137 -15.19 9.36 14.23
C PHE A 137 -16.48 9.03 14.97
N GLU A 138 -16.99 7.79 14.90
CA GLU A 138 -18.22 7.37 15.59
C GLU A 138 -18.21 7.73 17.09
N PRO A 139 -17.15 7.47 17.87
CA PRO A 139 -17.12 7.82 19.31
C PRO A 139 -17.24 9.32 19.59
N VAL A 140 -16.95 10.16 18.59
CA VAL A 140 -17.01 11.62 18.67
C VAL A 140 -18.33 12.16 18.14
N LEU A 141 -18.87 11.55 17.08
CA LEU A 141 -20.02 12.06 16.32
C LEU A 141 -21.36 11.47 16.78
N VAL A 142 -21.36 10.28 17.39
CA VAL A 142 -22.57 9.58 17.82
C VAL A 142 -22.57 9.46 19.35
N PRO A 143 -23.63 9.89 20.05
CA PRO A 143 -23.75 9.68 21.49
C PRO A 143 -23.61 8.20 21.85
N ALA A 144 -23.05 7.91 23.03
CA ALA A 144 -22.92 6.55 23.53
C ALA A 144 -24.29 5.82 23.50
N GLY A 145 -24.38 4.73 22.75
CA GLY A 145 -25.61 3.96 22.55
C GLY A 145 -26.54 4.46 21.43
N GLY A 146 -26.10 5.42 20.61
CA GLY A 146 -26.85 5.89 19.44
C GLY A 146 -26.96 4.82 18.35
N ALA A 147 -28.00 4.92 17.51
CA ALA A 147 -28.31 3.96 16.46
C ALA A 147 -27.38 4.02 15.22
N GLY A 148 -26.27 4.78 15.29
CA GLY A 148 -25.44 5.17 14.14
C GLY A 148 -26.02 6.35 13.35
N TRP A 149 -25.28 6.82 12.35
CA TRP A 149 -25.71 7.82 11.36
C TRP A 149 -25.65 7.16 9.96
N ILE A 150 -26.64 7.43 9.10
CA ILE A 150 -26.91 6.78 7.78
C ILE A 150 -27.27 5.29 7.89
N PHE A 151 -26.41 4.48 8.50
CA PHE A 151 -26.63 3.04 8.72
C PHE A 151 -26.38 2.67 10.18
N THR A 152 -26.81 1.46 10.56
CA THR A 152 -26.51 0.89 11.89
C THR A 152 -25.03 0.56 12.01
N PRO A 153 -24.45 0.49 13.23
CA PRO A 153 -23.06 0.09 13.44
C PRO A 153 -22.74 -1.27 12.81
N LEU A 154 -23.68 -2.23 12.88
CA LEU A 154 -23.55 -3.53 12.24
C LEU A 154 -23.45 -3.42 10.70
N ALA A 155 -24.27 -2.58 10.08
CA ALA A 155 -24.21 -2.40 8.63
C ALA A 155 -22.87 -1.76 8.20
N TRP A 156 -22.35 -0.80 8.97
CA TRP A 156 -21.02 -0.25 8.74
C TRP A 156 -19.92 -1.30 8.88
N ASP A 157 -20.01 -2.19 9.86
CA ASP A 157 -19.05 -3.30 10.08
C ASP A 157 -19.04 -4.29 8.91
N VAL A 158 -20.23 -4.67 8.43
CA VAL A 158 -20.37 -5.52 7.24
C VAL A 158 -19.79 -4.83 6.01
N ILE A 159 -20.07 -3.54 5.79
CA ILE A 159 -19.52 -2.77 4.67
C ILE A 159 -17.99 -2.73 4.74
N HIS A 160 -17.43 -2.39 5.90
CA HIS A 160 -15.99 -2.29 6.10
C HIS A 160 -15.29 -3.63 5.89
N THR A 161 -15.83 -4.69 6.50
CA THR A 161 -15.28 -6.03 6.42
C THR A 161 -15.25 -6.53 4.98
N TRP A 162 -16.38 -6.53 4.27
CA TRP A 162 -16.44 -7.10 2.93
C TRP A 162 -15.71 -6.24 1.89
N SER A 163 -15.74 -4.91 2.02
CA SER A 163 -14.90 -4.05 1.17
C SER A 163 -13.41 -4.26 1.46
N GLY A 164 -13.04 -4.48 2.72
CA GLY A 164 -11.69 -4.88 3.16
C GLY A 164 -11.22 -6.19 2.54
N VAL A 165 -12.07 -7.23 2.53
CA VAL A 165 -11.76 -8.52 1.87
C VAL A 165 -11.55 -8.33 0.37
N VAL A 166 -12.44 -7.58 -0.29
CA VAL A 166 -12.35 -7.34 -1.74
C VAL A 166 -11.11 -6.53 -2.10
N VAL A 167 -10.80 -5.45 -1.36
CA VAL A 167 -9.60 -4.64 -1.64
C VAL A 167 -8.33 -5.44 -1.39
N THR A 168 -8.30 -6.29 -0.36
CA THR A 168 -7.15 -7.16 -0.08
C THR A 168 -6.91 -8.13 -1.25
N ALA A 169 -7.94 -8.83 -1.71
CA ALA A 169 -7.83 -9.76 -2.83
C ALA A 169 -7.44 -9.02 -4.14
N ALA A 170 -8.08 -7.88 -4.42
CA ALA A 170 -7.79 -7.08 -5.60
C ALA A 170 -6.37 -6.50 -5.58
N ALA A 171 -5.88 -6.04 -4.42
CA ALA A 171 -4.53 -5.50 -4.25
C ALA A 171 -3.46 -6.58 -4.45
N ILE A 172 -3.68 -7.82 -3.98
CA ILE A 172 -2.78 -8.95 -4.24
C ILE A 172 -2.69 -9.22 -5.75
N LEU A 173 -3.84 -9.28 -6.44
CA LEU A 173 -3.86 -9.49 -7.89
C LEU A 173 -3.23 -8.31 -8.65
N HIS A 174 -3.50 -7.08 -8.22
CA HIS A 174 -2.89 -5.88 -8.78
C HIS A 174 -1.35 -5.93 -8.64
N LEU A 175 -0.85 -6.25 -7.45
CA LEU A 175 0.58 -6.41 -7.22
C LEU A 175 1.18 -7.51 -8.09
N ALA A 176 0.50 -8.65 -8.24
CA ALA A 176 0.94 -9.74 -9.10
C ALA A 176 1.05 -9.33 -10.58
N ILE A 177 0.06 -8.59 -11.12
CA ILE A 177 0.09 -8.05 -12.48
C ILE A 177 1.31 -7.12 -12.67
N HIS A 178 1.63 -6.33 -11.65
CA HIS A 178 2.69 -5.34 -11.68
C HIS A 178 4.07 -5.85 -11.21
N TRP A 179 4.19 -7.12 -10.82
CA TRP A 179 5.39 -7.69 -10.19
C TRP A 179 6.68 -7.48 -10.98
N ARG A 180 6.63 -7.66 -12.30
CA ARG A 180 7.79 -7.43 -13.20
C ARG A 180 8.32 -6.01 -13.11
N TRP A 181 7.44 -5.02 -12.97
CA TRP A 181 7.83 -3.63 -12.80
C TRP A 181 8.47 -3.41 -11.42
N VAL A 182 7.89 -3.98 -10.36
CA VAL A 182 8.41 -3.89 -8.99
C VAL A 182 9.85 -4.41 -8.92
N VAL A 183 10.10 -5.64 -9.39
CA VAL A 183 11.45 -6.25 -9.37
C VAL A 183 12.44 -5.40 -10.18
N LYS A 184 12.03 -4.88 -11.34
CA LYS A 184 12.89 -4.03 -12.18
C LYS A 184 13.25 -2.70 -11.51
N VAL A 185 12.32 -2.12 -10.76
CA VAL A 185 12.57 -0.89 -10.00
C VAL A 185 13.52 -1.16 -8.84
N LEU A 186 13.27 -2.23 -8.08
CA LEU A 186 14.09 -2.62 -6.93
C LEU A 186 15.53 -2.96 -7.34
N SER A 187 15.71 -3.70 -8.44
CA SER A 187 17.05 -4.06 -8.92
C SER A 187 17.87 -2.82 -9.33
N LYS A 188 17.24 -1.83 -9.96
CA LYS A 188 17.89 -0.56 -10.29
C LYS A 188 18.27 0.26 -9.06
N TYR A 189 17.42 0.29 -8.04
CA TYR A 189 17.74 0.95 -6.76
C TYR A 189 18.91 0.25 -6.06
N GLY A 190 18.88 -1.08 -5.99
CA GLY A 190 19.96 -1.87 -5.42
C GLY A 190 21.30 -1.65 -6.13
N GLY A 191 21.28 -1.65 -7.47
CA GLY A 191 22.48 -1.39 -8.28
C GLY A 191 23.09 -0.01 -8.02
N ALA A 192 22.27 1.04 -8.05
CA ALA A 192 22.75 2.40 -7.79
C ALA A 192 23.22 2.60 -6.34
N PHE A 193 22.58 1.94 -5.38
CA PHE A 193 23.00 1.96 -3.98
C PHE A 193 24.38 1.30 -3.80
N LEU A 194 24.60 0.14 -4.41
CA LEU A 194 25.88 -0.57 -4.37
C LEU A 194 27.00 0.21 -5.06
N GLU A 195 26.71 0.85 -6.19
CA GLU A 195 27.65 1.73 -6.90
C GLU A 195 28.05 2.93 -6.04
N ASN A 196 27.10 3.53 -5.32
CA ASN A 196 27.39 4.65 -4.42
C ASN A 196 28.27 4.21 -3.23
N ILE A 197 27.99 3.04 -2.64
CA ILE A 197 28.83 2.48 -1.57
C ILE A 197 30.25 2.18 -2.08
N SER A 198 30.40 1.60 -3.27
CA SER A 198 31.71 1.27 -3.83
C SER A 198 32.52 2.53 -4.16
N ALA A 199 31.87 3.58 -4.68
CA ALA A 199 32.49 4.87 -4.93
C ALA A 199 33.00 5.52 -3.62
N THR A 200 32.17 5.58 -2.58
CA THR A 200 32.58 6.10 -1.26
C THR A 200 33.71 5.27 -0.63
N ARG A 201 33.70 3.94 -0.82
CA ARG A 201 34.81 3.08 -0.38
C ARG A 201 36.11 3.41 -1.12
N LYS A 202 36.05 3.60 -2.44
CA LYS A 202 37.23 3.91 -3.27
C LYS A 202 37.84 5.25 -2.91
N GLU A 203 37.03 6.25 -2.60
CA GLU A 203 37.48 7.58 -2.15
C GLU A 203 38.14 7.55 -0.75
N ARG A 204 37.76 6.59 0.10
CA ARG A 204 38.30 6.44 1.47
C ARG A 204 39.60 5.64 1.52
N LEU A 205 39.90 4.83 0.51
CA LEU A 205 41.15 4.04 0.46
C LEU A 205 42.25 4.90 -0.19
N PRO A 206 43.42 5.09 0.45
CA PRO A 206 44.55 5.74 -0.20
C PRO A 206 44.97 4.94 -1.43
N ASP A 207 45.45 5.63 -2.48
CA ASP A 207 45.94 4.96 -3.68
C ASP A 207 46.98 3.90 -3.29
N PRO A 208 46.93 2.70 -3.89
CA PRO A 208 47.92 1.66 -3.60
C PRO A 208 49.32 2.22 -3.86
N VAL A 209 50.16 2.20 -2.83
CA VAL A 209 51.56 2.65 -2.90
C VAL A 209 52.24 1.86 -4.01
N ARG A 210 52.56 2.54 -5.13
CA ARG A 210 53.31 1.93 -6.23
C ARG A 210 54.75 1.81 -5.79
N VAL A 211 55.17 0.61 -5.39
CA VAL A 211 56.58 0.32 -5.15
C VAL A 211 57.26 0.20 -6.52
N PRO A 212 58.26 1.06 -6.83
CA PRO A 212 59.03 0.91 -8.06
C PRO A 212 59.78 -0.42 -8.01
N VAL A 213 59.53 -1.28 -8.99
CA VAL A 213 60.36 -2.48 -9.19
C VAL A 213 61.63 -2.00 -9.90
N GLU A 214 62.72 -1.85 -9.15
CA GLU A 214 64.03 -1.69 -9.76
C GLU A 214 64.32 -2.93 -10.61
N LYS A 215 64.46 -2.73 -11.92
CA LYS A 215 64.96 -3.77 -12.82
C LYS A 215 66.44 -3.92 -12.53
N GLY A 216 66.80 -5.03 -11.88
CA GLY A 216 68.18 -5.42 -11.65
C GLY A 216 68.96 -5.47 -12.97
N SER A 217 70.11 -4.83 -12.97
CA SER A 217 71.13 -4.81 -14.03
C SER A 217 71.73 -6.19 -14.30
#